data_AF-A0A423JRQ9-F1
#
_entry.id   AF-A0A423JRQ9-F1
#
_cell.length_a   1.000
_cell.length_b   1.000
_cell.length_c   1.000
_cell.angle_alpha   90.00
_cell.angle_beta   90.00
_cell.angle_gamma   90.00
#
_symmetry.space_group_name_H-M   'P 1'
#
loop_
_entity.id
_entity.type
_entity.pdbx_description
1 polymer ?
#
loop_
_entity_poly.entity_id
_entity_poly.type
_entity_poly.pdbx_seq_one_letter_code
_entity_poly.pdbx_strand_id
1 'polypeptide(L)' 'MPDNSEANIAMADALTLLLQNQNGIAAAVEEVTSWLSENGVGSVAANARAAMETLDTNAQGITDAIMRIRL' A
#
# COMPACT_ATOMS: atom_id res chain seq x y z
N MET A 1 -1.24 -1.03 32.41
CA MET A 1 -2.34 -1.85 31.86
C MET A 1 -1.72 -2.83 30.89
N PRO A 2 -1.83 -4.16 31.12
CA PRO A 2 -1.25 -5.19 30.25
C PRO A 2 -1.95 -5.29 28.87
N ASP A 3 -3.20 -4.86 28.75
CA ASP A 3 -4.01 -4.99 27.53
C ASP A 3 -3.56 -4.13 26.34
N ASN A 4 -2.87 -3.01 26.58
CA ASN A 4 -2.43 -2.13 25.50
C ASN A 4 -1.33 -2.78 24.64
N SER A 5 -0.53 -3.69 25.20
CA SER A 5 0.58 -4.31 24.45
C SER A 5 0.07 -5.34 23.45
N GLU A 6 -0.84 -6.23 23.86
CA GLU A 6 -1.40 -7.24 22.94
C GLU A 6 -2.26 -6.60 21.86
N ALA A 7 -3.04 -5.57 22.21
CA ALA A 7 -3.80 -4.78 21.26
C ALA A 7 -2.89 -4.06 20.24
N ASN A 8 -1.79 -3.46 20.69
CA ASN A 8 -0.82 -2.81 19.80
C ASN A 8 -0.13 -3.82 18.87
N ILE A 9 0.20 -5.03 19.36
CA ILE A 9 0.77 -6.10 18.54
C ILE A 9 -0.23 -6.54 17.47
N ALA A 10 -1.46 -6.87 17.85
CA ALA A 10 -2.50 -7.28 16.90
C ALA A 10 -2.79 -6.20 15.86
N MET A 11 -2.80 -4.92 16.26
CA MET A 11 -2.96 -3.80 15.35
C MET A 11 -1.77 -3.64 14.40
N ALA A 12 -0.54 -3.79 14.88
CA ALA A 12 0.65 -3.72 14.05
C ALA A 12 0.71 -4.86 13.01
N ASP A 13 0.26 -6.06 13.40
CA ASP A 13 0.20 -7.21 12.49
C ASP A 13 -0.86 -7.00 11.41
N ALA A 14 -2.06 -6.53 11.78
CA ALA A 14 -3.10 -6.18 10.82
C ALA A 14 -2.65 -5.07 9.85
N LEU A 15 -1.98 -4.03 10.35
CA LEU A 15 -1.40 -2.97 9.52
C LEU A 15 -0.29 -3.50 8.61
N THR A 16 0.51 -4.48 9.07
CA THR A 16 1.54 -5.12 8.24
C THR A 16 0.91 -5.88 7.06
N LEU A 17 -0.19 -6.62 7.29
CA LEU A 17 -0.94 -7.26 6.21
C LEU A 17 -1.53 -6.24 5.23
N LEU A 18 -2.03 -5.10 5.74
CA LEU A 18 -2.55 -4.03 4.90
C LEU A 18 -1.45 -3.38 4.05
N LEU A 19 -0.25 -3.20 4.61
CA LEU A 19 0.92 -2.71 3.88
C LEU A 19 1.31 -3.68 2.75
N GLN A 20 1.31 -4.98 3.01
CA GLN A 20 1.55 -6.00 1.98
C GLN A 20 0.51 -5.90 0.85
N ASN A 21 -0.75 -5.63 1.17
CA ASN A 21 -1.78 -5.40 0.16
C ASN A 21 -1.52 -4.14 -0.68
N GLN A 22 -1.04 -3.04 -0.08
CA GLN A 22 -0.68 -1.85 -0.87
C GLN A 22 0.41 -2.18 -1.89
N ASN A 23 1.46 -2.87 -1.46
CA ASN A 23 2.57 -3.28 -2.33
C ASN A 23 2.12 -4.26 -3.42
N GLY A 24 1.29 -5.25 -3.07
CA GLY A 24 0.78 -6.24 -4.03
C GLY A 24 -0.13 -5.62 -5.09
N ILE A 25 -1.00 -4.68 -4.70
CA ILE A 25 -1.85 -3.97 -5.65
C ILE A 25 -1.02 -3.03 -6.52
N ALA A 26 -0.04 -2.32 -5.95
CA ALA A 26 0.84 -1.43 -6.72
C ALA A 26 1.59 -2.20 -7.81
N ALA A 27 2.16 -3.36 -7.48
CA ALA A 27 2.82 -4.23 -8.45
C ALA A 27 1.87 -4.73 -9.56
N ALA A 28 0.66 -5.16 -9.20
CA ALA A 28 -0.33 -5.61 -10.18
C ALA A 28 -0.78 -4.47 -11.11
N VAL A 29 -0.95 -3.26 -10.56
CA VAL A 29 -1.30 -2.07 -11.35
C VAL A 29 -0.14 -1.64 -12.24
N GLU A 30 1.11 -1.74 -11.77
CA GLU A 30 2.31 -1.44 -12.56
C GLU A 30 2.40 -2.35 -13.80
N GLU A 31 2.19 -3.66 -13.63
CA GLU A 31 2.21 -4.62 -14.73
C GLU A 31 1.11 -4.32 -15.77
N VAL A 32 -0.13 -4.06 -15.33
CA VAL A 32 -1.23 -3.66 -16.21
C VAL A 32 -0.93 -2.33 -16.91
N THR A 33 -0.33 -1.37 -16.20
CA THR A 33 0.05 -0.05 -16.76
C THR A 33 1.10 -0.18 -17.85
N SER A 34 2.09 -1.07 -17.66
CA SER A 34 3.12 -1.36 -18.67
C SER A 34 2.48 -1.95 -19.92
N TRP A 35 1.64 -2.98 -19.76
CA TRP A 35 0.92 -3.60 -20.87
C TRP A 35 0.05 -2.60 -21.64
N LEU A 36 -0.70 -1.75 -20.94
CA LEU A 36 -1.54 -0.71 -21.58
C LEU A 36 -0.72 0.30 -22.38
N SER A 37 0.46 0.67 -21.86
CA SER A 37 1.36 1.63 -22.52
C SER A 37 1.93 1.06 -23.81
N GLU A 38 2.32 -0.21 -23.80
CA GLU A 38 2.80 -0.95 -24.98
C GLU A 38 1.72 -1.13 -26.06
N ASN A 39 0.44 -1.18 -25.65
CA ASN A 39 -0.72 -1.36 -26.54
C ASN A 39 -1.39 -0.04 -26.97
N GLY A 40 -0.75 1.12 -26.72
CA GLY A 40 -1.18 2.41 -27.25
C GLY A 40 -2.31 3.11 -26.49
N VAL A 41 -2.65 2.67 -25.27
CA VAL A 41 -3.72 3.24 -24.45
C VAL A 41 -3.16 4.19 -23.39
N GLY A 42 -2.51 5.27 -23.84
CA GLY A 42 -1.74 6.17 -22.96
C GLY A 42 -2.56 6.91 -21.88
N SER A 43 -3.85 7.18 -22.12
CA SER A 43 -4.72 7.85 -21.13
C SER A 43 -5.06 6.96 -19.93
N VAL A 44 -5.21 5.65 -20.15
CA VAL A 44 -5.48 4.69 -19.05
C VAL A 44 -4.22 4.47 -18.23
N ALA A 45 -3.04 4.48 -18.87
CA ALA A 45 -1.76 4.39 -18.17
C ALA A 45 -1.51 5.58 -17.21
N ALA A 46 -1.96 6.79 -17.57
CA ALA A 46 -1.87 7.96 -16.70
C ALA A 46 -2.76 7.83 -15.44
N ASN A 47 -4.01 7.36 -15.60
CA ASN A 47 -4.90 7.10 -14.46
C ASN A 47 -4.35 5.99 -13.55
N ALA A 48 -3.76 4.95 -14.13
CA ALA A 48 -3.15 3.86 -13.37
C ALA A 48 -1.92 4.33 -12.57
N ARG A 49 -1.10 5.22 -13.14
CA ARG A 49 -0.01 5.89 -12.38
C ARG A 49 -0.52 6.70 -11.19
N ALA A 50 -1.57 7.52 -11.37
CA ALA A 50 -2.16 8.27 -10.27
C ALA A 50 -2.71 7.35 -9.14
N ALA A 51 -3.23 6.18 -9.51
CA ALA A 51 -3.63 5.17 -8.53
C ALA A 51 -2.44 4.60 -7.75
N MET A 52 -1.29 4.35 -8.42
CA MET A 52 -0.06 3.91 -7.74
C MET A 52 0.47 4.96 -6.76
N GLU A 53 0.46 6.25 -7.12
CA GLU A 53 0.86 7.33 -6.20
C GLU A 53 0.00 7.36 -4.92
N THR A 54 -1.29 7.04 -5.05
CA THR A 54 -2.20 6.90 -3.90
C THR A 54 -1.83 5.69 -3.03
N LEU A 55 -1.49 4.56 -3.65
CA LEU A 55 -1.05 3.36 -2.92
C LEU A 55 0.27 3.60 -2.18
N ASP A 56 1.21 4.33 -2.78
CA ASP A 56 2.48 4.70 -2.16
C ASP A 56 2.26 5.61 -0.94
N THR A 57 1.37 6.60 -1.07
CA THR A 57 1.01 7.49 0.04
C THR A 57 0.39 6.70 1.20
N ASN A 58 -0.49 5.75 0.89
CA ASN A 58 -1.07 4.87 1.91
C ASN A 58 -0.03 3.96 2.56
N ALA A 59 0.88 3.38 1.77
CA ALA A 59 1.96 2.53 2.25
C ALA A 59 2.88 3.28 3.23
N GLN A 60 3.21 4.54 2.93
CA GLN A 60 3.95 5.40 3.84
C GLN A 60 3.17 5.65 5.13
N GLY A 61 1.91 6.05 5.04
CA GLY A 61 1.08 6.32 6.23
C GLY A 61 0.88 5.09 7.13
N ILE A 62 0.74 3.90 6.53
CA ILE A 62 0.67 2.63 7.28
C ILE A 62 2.00 2.32 7.96
N THR A 63 3.12 2.52 7.26
CA THR A 63 4.46 2.32 7.81
C THR A 63 4.69 3.21 9.02
N ASP A 64 4.33 4.49 8.92
CA ASP A 64 4.43 5.46 10.02
C ASP A 64 3.56 5.04 11.22
N ALA A 65 2.34 4.56 10.96
CA ALA A 65 1.45 4.06 12.00
C ALA A 65 2.03 2.83 12.72
N ILE A 66 2.56 1.85 11.98
CA ILE A 66 3.22 0.67 12.54
C ILE A 66 4.39 1.08 13.44
N MET A 67 5.24 2.00 12.96
CA MET A 67 6.37 2.49 13.74
C MET A 67 5.91 3.16 15.03
N ARG A 68 4.85 3.98 14.98
CA ARG A 68 4.34 4.70 16.14
C ARG A 68 3.74 3.80 17.23
N ILE A 69 3.07 2.71 16.87
CA ILE A 69 2.41 1.83 17.85
C ILE A 69 3.34 0.75 18.41
N ARG A 70 4.49 0.50 17.76
CA ARG A 70 5.53 -0.42 18.22
C ARG A 70 6.56 0.23 19.14
N LEU A 71 6.61 1.56 19.21
CA LEU A 71 7.42 2.35 20.15
C LEU A 71 6.76 2.40 21.54
#